data_AF-A0A161YRK7-F1
#
_entry.id   AF-A0A161YRK7-F1
#
_cell.length_a   1.000
_cell.length_b   1.000
_cell.length_c   1.000
_cell.angle_alpha   90.00
_cell.angle_beta   90.00
_cell.angle_gamma   90.00
#
_symmetry.space_group_name_H-M   'P 1'
#
loop_
_entity.id
_entity.type
_entity.pdbx_description
1 polymer ?
#
loop_
_entity_poly.entity_id
_entity_poly.type
_entity_poly.pdbx_seq_one_letter_code
_entity_poly.pdbx_strand_id
1 'polypeptide(L)' 'MITDELGYTTREGVFASGYVVTGAKTVVEAVAHAKTVAESIDTFCTNLRNKNKYLIAAK' A
#
# COMPACT_ATOMS: atom_id res chain seq x y z
N MET A 1 2.97 -15.04 4.40
CA MET A 1 2.72 -13.61 4.65
C MET A 1 1.28 -13.34 4.30
N ILE A 2 0.49 -12.73 5.19
CA ILE A 2 -0.91 -12.42 4.92
C ILE A 2 -0.95 -10.96 4.45
N THR A 3 -1.39 -10.76 3.22
CA THR A 3 -1.50 -9.46 2.57
C THR A 3 -2.89 -9.37 1.95
N ASP A 4 -3.55 -8.21 2.01
CA ASP A 4 -4.83 -7.99 1.34
C ASP A 4 -4.67 -7.62 -0.15
N GLU A 5 -5.79 -7.42 -0.86
CA GLU A 5 -5.80 -7.07 -2.29
C GLU A 5 -5.20 -5.69 -2.62
N LEU A 6 -5.05 -4.84 -1.61
CA LEU A 6 -4.44 -3.51 -1.73
C LEU A 6 -2.97 -3.52 -1.33
N GLY A 7 -2.43 -4.69 -0.96
CA GLY A 7 -1.04 -4.87 -0.57
C GLY A 7 -0.78 -4.57 0.91
N TYR A 8 -1.78 -4.30 1.75
CA TYR A 8 -1.55 -4.09 3.18
C TYR A 8 -1.16 -5.38 3.87
N THR A 9 -0.12 -5.28 4.69
CA THR A 9 0.28 -6.35 5.59
C THR A 9 -0.36 -6.14 6.95
N THR A 10 -0.18 -7.09 7.86
CA THR A 10 -0.63 -6.95 9.26
C THR A 10 0.09 -5.85 10.03
N ARG A 11 1.20 -5.31 9.50
CA ARG A 11 1.92 -4.18 10.07
C ARG A 11 1.54 -2.89 9.34
N GLU A 12 1.02 -1.92 10.10
CA GLU A 12 0.66 -0.61 9.57
C GLU A 12 1.86 0.07 8.89
N GLY A 13 1.60 0.72 7.73
CA GLY A 13 2.62 1.38 6.92
C GLY A 13 3.54 0.43 6.15
N VAL A 14 3.29 -0.88 6.20
CA VAL A 14 4.06 -1.88 5.46
C VAL A 14 3.18 -2.57 4.45
N PHE A 15 3.65 -2.54 3.20
CA PHE A 15 2.96 -3.03 2.03
C PHE A 15 3.78 -4.10 1.32
N ALA A 16 3.10 -5.04 0.67
CA ALA A 16 3.73 -6.09 -0.12
C ALA A 16 3.03 -6.28 -1.47
N SER A 17 3.82 -6.57 -2.50
CA SER A 17 3.34 -6.83 -3.86
C SER A 17 4.28 -7.79 -4.60
N GLY A 18 3.86 -8.27 -5.76
CA GLY A 18 4.62 -9.18 -6.62
C GLY A 18 4.46 -10.67 -6.27
N TYR A 19 5.34 -11.50 -6.82
CA TYR A 19 5.26 -12.98 -6.81
C TYR A 19 5.10 -13.60 -5.41
N VAL A 20 5.70 -12.97 -4.38
CA VAL A 20 5.58 -13.36 -2.96
C VAL A 20 4.14 -13.26 -2.43
N VAL A 21 3.30 -12.45 -3.07
CA VAL A 21 1.91 -12.18 -2.68
C VAL A 21 0.90 -12.79 -3.66
N THR A 22 1.19 -12.73 -4.96
CA THR A 22 0.25 -13.18 -6.01
C THR A 22 0.36 -14.66 -6.37
N GLY A 23 1.40 -15.38 -5.92
CA GLY A 23 1.65 -16.78 -6.28
C GLY A 23 2.15 -16.96 -7.72
N ALA A 24 1.94 -18.14 -8.32
CA ALA A 24 2.35 -18.49 -9.69
C ALA A 24 1.54 -17.77 -10.80
N LYS A 25 1.27 -16.48 -10.62
CA LYS A 25 0.61 -15.61 -11.59
C LYS A 25 1.59 -15.08 -12.64
N THR A 26 1.05 -14.68 -13.78
CA THR A 26 1.84 -14.12 -14.88
C THR A 26 2.47 -12.78 -14.50
N VAL A 27 3.56 -12.39 -15.18
CA VAL A 27 4.23 -11.09 -14.97
C VAL A 27 3.25 -9.93 -15.13
N VAL A 28 2.28 -10.03 -16.05
CA VAL A 28 1.27 -9.00 -16.29
C VAL A 28 0.39 -8.79 -15.05
N GLU A 29 -0.08 -9.87 -14.43
CA GLU A 29 -0.89 -9.78 -13.21
C GLU A 29 -0.09 -9.22 -12.03
N ALA A 30 1.19 -9.59 -11.91
CA ALA A 30 2.06 -9.04 -10.88
C ALA A 30 2.25 -7.52 -11.05
N VAL A 31 2.42 -7.03 -12.29
CA VAL A 31 2.56 -5.59 -12.59
C VAL A 31 1.24 -4.85 -12.35
N ALA A 32 0.11 -5.43 -12.76
CA ALA A 32 -1.20 -4.84 -12.51
C ALA A 32 -1.46 -4.68 -11.01
N HIS A 33 -1.17 -5.71 -10.22
CA HIS A 33 -1.26 -5.66 -8.76
C HIS A 33 -0.29 -4.63 -8.16
N ALA A 34 0.95 -4.54 -8.66
CA ALA A 34 1.91 -3.55 -8.19
C ALA A 34 1.42 -2.10 -8.35
N LYS A 35 0.66 -1.80 -9.40
CA LYS A 35 0.04 -0.49 -9.58
C LYS A 35 -0.97 -0.18 -8.47
N THR A 36 -1.87 -1.11 -8.16
CA THR A 36 -2.87 -0.95 -7.10
C THR A 36 -2.23 -0.74 -5.72
N VAL A 37 -1.16 -1.48 -5.42
CA VAL A 37 -0.41 -1.30 -4.17
C VAL A 37 0.26 0.07 -4.12
N ALA A 38 0.81 0.57 -5.23
CA ALA A 38 1.42 1.89 -5.29
C ALA A 38 0.40 3.02 -5.03
N GLU A 39 -0.81 2.92 -5.58
CA GLU A 39 -1.90 3.88 -5.34
C GLU A 39 -2.34 3.89 -3.86
N SER A 40 -2.35 2.70 -3.22
CA SER A 40 -2.66 2.56 -1.80
C SER A 40 -1.59 3.20 -0.91
N ILE A 41 -0.31 3.02 -1.26
CA ILE A 41 0.82 3.67 -0.57
C ILE A 41 0.73 5.19 -0.69
N ASP A 42 0.45 5.73 -1.87
CA ASP A 42 0.35 7.17 -2.07
C ASP A 42 -0.81 7.77 -1.26
N THR A 43 -1.97 7.09 -1.26
CA THR A 43 -3.13 7.48 -0.45
C THR A 43 -2.78 7.49 1.04
N PHE A 44 -2.10 6.46 1.53
CA PHE A 44 -1.66 6.37 2.93
C PHE A 44 -0.71 7.52 3.31
N CYS A 45 0.30 7.78 2.48
CA CYS A 45 1.27 8.87 2.68
C CYS A 45 0.60 10.25 2.65
N THR A 46 -0.32 10.49 1.71
CA THR A 46 -1.06 11.74 1.60
C THR A 46 -1.96 11.97 2.81
N ASN A 47 -2.64 10.92 3.29
CA ASN A 47 -3.47 11.00 4.49
C ASN A 47 -2.63 11.27 5.74
N LEU A 48 -1.47 10.62 5.91
CA LEU A 48 -0.54 10.91 7.01
C LEU A 48 -0.06 12.36 6.99
N ARG A 49 0.35 12.86 5.81
CA ARG A 49 0.79 14.26 5.64
C ARG A 49 -0.32 15.24 6.01
N ASN A 50 -1.55 15.00 5.55
CA ASN A 50 -2.69 15.86 5.84
C ASN A 50 -3.03 15.83 7.33
N LYS A 51 -3.09 14.65 7.95
CA LYS A 51 -3.32 14.49 9.39
C LYS A 51 -2.29 15.27 10.21
N ASN A 52 -1.01 15.16 9.86
CA ASN A 52 0.06 15.92 10.51
C ASN A 52 -0.09 17.44 10.31
N LYS A 53 -0.47 17.89 9.11
CA LYS A 53 -0.73 19.32 8.84
C LYS A 53 -1.83 19.87 9.73
N TYR A 54 -2.95 19.16 9.89
CA TYR A 54 -4.04 19.59 10.78
C TYR A 54 -3.64 19.52 12.25
N LEU A 55 -2.84 18.53 12.66
CA LEU A 55 -2.36 18.40 14.03
C LEU A 55 -1.45 19.58 14.44
N ILE A 56 -0.61 20.05 13.51
CA ILE A 56 0.27 21.20 13.73
C ILE A 56 -0.55 22.50 13.72
N ALA A 57 -1.55 22.63 12.84
CA ALA A 57 -2.39 23.83 12.77
C ALA A 57 -3.37 23.97 13.96
N ALA A 58 -3.68 22.87 14.65
CA ALA A 58 -4.54 22.85 15.84
C ALA A 58 -3.77 23.02 17.16
N LYS A 59 -2.44 23.14 17.12
CA LYS A 59 -1.57 23.45 18.26
C LYS A 59 -1.23 24.93 18.29
#